data_AF-A0A7J6T4Q8-F1
#
_entry.id   AF-A0A7J6T4Q8-F1
#
_cell.length_a   1.000
_cell.length_b   1.000
_cell.length_c   1.000
_cell.angle_alpha   90.00
_cell.angle_beta   90.00
_cell.angle_gamma   90.00
#
_symmetry.space_group_name_H-M   'P 1'
#
loop_
_entity.id
_entity.type
_entity.pdbx_description
1 polymer ?
#
loop_
_entity_poly.entity_id
_entity_poly.type
_entity_poly.pdbx_seq_one_letter_code
_entity_poly.pdbx_strand_id
1 'polypeptide(L)'
;RGWDEKVTSFHRLCIVKSLRENLLVPAMRVFVAENLGQEFVVSPALDLRSCFDDSDCATPIIFVLSPGADPTDNVIKLASSLGYADRLHMLSLGQGQGPKAEALIDRARDKGDWVMLQNCHLAASWMTSLEKIQV
;
A
#
# COMPACT_ATOMS: atom_id res chain seq x y z
N ARG A 1 -8.08 -44.24 18.44
CA ARG A 1 -7.44 -42.91 18.25
C ARG A 1 -7.18 -42.75 16.77
N GLY A 2 -7.91 -41.82 16.13
CA GLY A 2 -7.87 -41.62 14.68
C GLY A 2 -6.57 -40.98 14.22
N TRP A 3 -6.24 -41.14 12.94
CA TRP A 3 -5.07 -40.51 12.33
C TRP A 3 -5.08 -38.97 12.51
N ASP A 4 -6.27 -38.36 12.52
CA ASP A 4 -6.45 -36.92 12.75
C ASP A 4 -5.90 -36.38 14.07
N GLU A 5 -5.80 -37.20 15.12
CA GLU A 5 -5.26 -36.77 16.42
C GLU A 5 -3.72 -36.71 16.44
N LYS A 6 -3.04 -37.32 15.45
CA LYS A 6 -1.57 -37.41 15.38
C LYS A 6 -0.95 -36.47 14.35
N VAL A 7 -1.76 -35.85 13.49
CA VAL A 7 -1.31 -35.01 12.37
C VAL A 7 -1.55 -33.56 12.72
N THR A 8 -0.48 -32.76 12.80
CA THR A 8 -0.59 -31.32 13.03
C THR A 8 -1.11 -30.61 11.78
N SER A 9 -1.61 -29.38 11.94
CA SER A 9 -1.98 -28.50 10.84
C SER A 9 -0.83 -28.31 9.83
N PHE A 10 0.42 -28.23 10.31
CA PHE A 10 1.60 -28.17 9.45
C PHE A 10 1.86 -29.49 8.70
N HIS A 11 1.73 -30.64 9.36
CA HIS A 11 1.85 -31.94 8.68
C HIS A 11 0.79 -32.10 7.58
N ARG A 12 -0.45 -31.64 7.80
CA ARG A 12 -1.50 -31.62 6.75
C ARG A 12 -1.05 -30.77 5.55
N LEU A 13 -0.43 -29.61 5.79
CA LEU A 13 0.09 -28.76 4.72
C LEU A 13 1.20 -29.43 3.92
N CYS A 14 2.14 -30.12 4.59
CA CYS A 14 3.17 -30.92 3.92
C CYS A 14 2.57 -32.01 3.04
N ILE A 15 1.53 -32.71 3.52
CA ILE A 15 0.83 -33.76 2.76
C ILE A 15 0.13 -33.16 1.53
N VAL A 16 -0.56 -32.03 1.67
CA VAL A 16 -1.18 -31.31 0.53
C VAL A 16 -0.12 -30.91 -0.48
N LYS A 17 1.01 -30.35 -0.04
CA LYS A 17 2.15 -30.00 -0.92
C LYS A 17 2.65 -31.22 -1.70
N SER A 18 2.80 -32.37 -1.05
CA SER A 18 3.32 -33.58 -1.68
C SER A 18 2.34 -34.30 -2.61
N LEU A 19 1.04 -34.25 -2.35
CA LEU A 19 0.03 -35.04 -3.08
C LEU A 19 -0.85 -34.21 -4.02
N ARG A 20 -1.09 -32.93 -3.70
CA ARG A 20 -2.05 -32.04 -4.37
C ARG A 20 -1.56 -30.59 -4.32
N GLU A 21 -0.42 -30.32 -4.94
CA GLU A 21 0.21 -28.99 -4.95
C GLU A 21 -0.73 -27.87 -5.43
N ASN A 22 -1.66 -28.18 -6.34
CA ASN A 22 -2.67 -27.24 -6.82
C ASN A 22 -3.63 -26.71 -5.73
N LEU A 23 -3.70 -27.39 -4.57
CA LEU A 23 -4.49 -26.99 -3.41
C LEU A 23 -3.64 -26.33 -2.32
N LEU A 24 -2.34 -26.12 -2.55
CA LEU A 24 -1.43 -25.59 -1.54
C LEU A 24 -1.84 -24.18 -1.08
N VAL A 25 -2.16 -23.26 -2.00
CA VAL A 25 -2.53 -21.88 -1.64
C VAL A 25 -3.82 -21.83 -0.79
N PRO A 26 -4.93 -22.50 -1.16
CA PRO A 26 -6.09 -22.63 -0.27
C PRO A 26 -5.76 -23.27 1.08
N ALA A 27 -4.94 -24.34 1.10
CA ALA A 27 -4.56 -25.00 2.35
C ALA A 27 -3.69 -24.11 3.25
N MET A 28 -2.80 -23.31 2.67
CA MET A 28 -2.03 -22.30 3.40
C MET A 28 -2.93 -21.23 4.02
N ARG A 29 -3.97 -20.78 3.31
CA ARG A 29 -4.94 -19.83 3.89
C ARG A 29 -5.64 -20.44 5.10
N VAL A 30 -6.12 -21.68 5.02
CA VAL A 30 -6.72 -22.35 6.18
C VAL A 30 -5.72 -22.45 7.33
N PHE A 31 -4.49 -22.87 7.05
CA PHE A 31 -3.43 -22.96 8.05
C PHE A 31 -3.16 -21.62 8.75
N VAL A 32 -2.99 -20.54 7.99
CA VAL A 32 -2.75 -19.20 8.56
C VAL A 32 -3.95 -18.76 9.39
N ALA A 33 -5.17 -18.96 8.91
CA ALA A 33 -6.38 -18.58 9.62
C ALA A 33 -6.56 -19.33 10.95
N GLU A 34 -6.21 -20.61 11.01
CA GLU A 34 -6.28 -21.43 12.23
C GLU A 34 -5.22 -21.03 13.28
N ASN A 35 -4.04 -20.58 12.86
CA ASN A 35 -2.90 -20.33 13.76
C ASN A 35 -2.72 -18.85 14.12
N LEU A 36 -3.04 -17.93 13.22
CA LEU A 36 -2.85 -16.48 13.41
C LEU A 36 -4.17 -15.71 13.49
N GLY A 37 -5.25 -16.20 12.87
CA GLY A 37 -6.55 -15.54 12.82
C GLY A 37 -7.03 -15.26 11.39
N GLN A 38 -8.36 -15.07 11.24
CA GLN A 38 -8.99 -14.85 9.93
C GLN A 38 -8.54 -13.53 9.28
N GLU A 39 -8.23 -12.52 10.08
CA GLU A 39 -7.73 -11.22 9.64
C GLU A 39 -6.42 -11.31 8.84
N PHE A 40 -5.63 -12.38 9.01
CA PHE A 40 -4.37 -12.57 8.29
C PHE A 40 -4.54 -13.24 6.92
N VAL A 41 -5.76 -13.62 6.54
CA VAL A 41 -6.06 -14.23 5.23
C VAL A 41 -7.11 -13.46 4.43
N VAL A 42 -7.74 -12.48 5.07
CA VAL A 42 -8.65 -11.53 4.44
C VAL A 42 -7.84 -10.30 4.06
N SER A 43 -7.93 -9.88 2.80
CA SER A 43 -7.36 -8.59 2.41
C SER A 43 -8.17 -7.48 3.09
N PRO A 44 -7.55 -6.62 3.92
CA PRO A 44 -8.26 -5.50 4.50
C PRO A 44 -8.74 -4.56 3.40
N ALA A 45 -9.88 -3.90 3.62
CA ALA A 45 -10.31 -2.80 2.78
C ALA A 45 -9.32 -1.64 2.91
N LEU A 46 -9.16 -0.83 1.86
CA LEU A 46 -8.35 0.38 1.93
C LEU A 46 -8.98 1.36 2.93
N ASP A 47 -8.30 1.59 4.04
CA ASP A 47 -8.65 2.64 5.00
C ASP A 47 -7.62 3.76 4.93
N LEU A 48 -7.83 4.67 3.98
CA LEU A 48 -6.94 5.81 3.78
C LEU A 48 -6.94 6.76 4.99
N ARG A 49 -8.04 6.81 5.77
CA ARG A 49 -8.12 7.68 6.94
C ARG A 49 -7.17 7.19 8.02
N SER A 50 -7.23 5.90 8.36
CA SER A 50 -6.34 5.30 9.34
C SER A 50 -4.87 5.42 8.90
N CYS A 51 -4.57 5.16 7.62
CA CYS A 51 -3.21 5.37 7.09
C CYS A 51 -2.72 6.82 7.25
N PHE A 52 -3.62 7.80 7.09
CA PHE A 52 -3.28 9.20 7.30
C PHE A 52 -3.04 9.52 8.78
N ASP A 53 -3.91 9.04 9.68
CA ASP A 53 -3.78 9.27 11.12
C ASP A 53 -2.52 8.61 11.71
N ASP A 54 -2.04 7.50 11.11
CA ASP A 54 -0.79 6.81 11.46
C ASP A 54 0.46 7.40 10.76
N SER A 55 0.30 8.40 9.88
CA SER A 55 1.39 9.03 9.12
C SER A 55 1.77 10.40 9.68
N ASP A 56 2.90 10.93 9.23
CA ASP A 56 3.32 12.30 9.50
C ASP A 56 3.93 12.96 8.26
N CYS A 57 4.39 14.20 8.38
CA CYS A 57 4.99 14.94 7.26
C CYS A 57 6.36 14.38 6.82
N ALA A 58 6.99 13.49 7.59
CA ALA A 58 8.24 12.84 7.23
C ALA A 58 8.00 11.45 6.59
N THR A 59 6.80 10.89 6.76
CA THR A 59 6.43 9.53 6.36
C THR A 59 5.41 9.55 5.21
N PRO A 60 5.84 9.38 3.95
CA PRO A 60 4.96 9.46 2.79
C PRO A 60 4.05 8.23 2.70
N ILE A 61 2.81 8.45 2.25
CA ILE A 61 1.88 7.36 1.97
C ILE A 61 2.09 6.87 0.53
N ILE A 62 2.48 5.61 0.37
CA ILE A 62 2.76 4.99 -0.94
C ILE A 62 1.57 4.12 -1.36
N PHE A 63 1.02 4.41 -2.53
CA PHE A 63 -0.03 3.60 -3.15
C PHE A 63 0.57 2.63 -4.18
N VAL A 64 0.43 1.33 -3.92
CA VAL A 64 0.77 0.27 -4.89
C VAL A 64 -0.50 -0.17 -5.61
N LEU A 65 -0.60 0.18 -6.89
CA LEU A 65 -1.81 -0.01 -7.67
C LEU A 65 -1.75 -1.29 -8.50
N SER A 66 -2.86 -2.03 -8.49
CA SER A 66 -3.15 -3.03 -9.51
C SER A 66 -3.79 -2.36 -10.73
N PRO A 67 -3.73 -2.97 -11.92
CA PRO A 67 -4.42 -2.43 -13.10
C PRO A 67 -5.89 -2.14 -12.81
N GLY A 68 -6.35 -0.94 -13.12
CA GLY A 68 -7.74 -0.49 -12.90
C GLY A 68 -8.05 0.05 -11.50
N ALA A 69 -7.09 0.04 -10.55
CA ALA A 69 -7.22 0.71 -9.26
C ALA A 69 -6.68 2.14 -9.34
N ASP A 70 -7.47 3.14 -8.91
CA ASP A 70 -7.05 4.53 -8.80
C ASP A 70 -7.49 5.11 -7.43
N PRO A 71 -6.54 5.55 -6.57
CA PRO A 71 -6.86 6.08 -5.25
C PRO A 71 -7.26 7.57 -5.27
N THR A 72 -7.18 8.23 -6.43
CA THR A 72 -7.35 9.69 -6.58
C THR A 72 -8.62 10.21 -5.91
N ASP A 73 -9.77 9.59 -6.20
CA ASP A 73 -11.06 10.01 -5.63
C ASP A 73 -11.10 9.88 -4.10
N ASN A 74 -10.45 8.85 -3.55
CA ASN A 74 -10.37 8.65 -2.10
C ASN A 74 -9.50 9.72 -1.45
N VAL A 75 -8.37 10.09 -2.08
CA VAL A 75 -7.49 11.16 -1.60
C VAL A 75 -8.20 12.51 -1.65
N ILE A 76 -8.89 12.84 -2.75
CA ILE A 76 -9.65 14.10 -2.88
C ILE A 76 -10.75 14.19 -1.81
N LYS A 77 -11.50 13.11 -1.59
CA LYS A 77 -12.54 13.06 -0.55
C LYS A 77 -11.96 13.25 0.85
N LEU A 78 -10.82 12.61 1.15
CA LEU A 78 -10.16 12.76 2.44
C LEU A 78 -9.60 14.17 2.64
N ALA A 79 -8.90 14.72 1.64
CA ALA A 79 -8.40 16.09 1.69
C ALA A 79 -9.56 17.08 1.91
N SER A 80 -10.69 16.89 1.23
CA SER A 80 -11.87 17.73 1.40
C SER A 80 -12.46 17.63 2.80
N SER A 81 -12.58 16.43 3.36
CA SER A 81 -13.13 16.24 4.71
C SER A 81 -12.25 16.82 5.81
N LEU A 82 -10.94 16.96 5.54
CA LEU A 82 -9.95 17.54 6.45
C LEU A 82 -9.69 19.04 6.20
N GLY A 83 -10.37 19.67 5.25
CA GLY A 83 -10.17 21.09 4.93
C GLY A 83 -8.90 21.40 4.11
N TYR A 84 -8.35 20.39 3.42
CA TYR A 84 -7.20 20.49 2.52
C TYR A 84 -7.58 20.50 1.03
N ALA A 85 -8.86 20.61 0.67
CA ALA A 85 -9.31 20.59 -0.73
C ALA A 85 -8.52 21.55 -1.63
N ASP A 86 -8.38 22.82 -1.22
CA ASP A 86 -7.67 23.86 -1.98
C ASP A 86 -6.14 23.80 -1.80
N ARG A 87 -5.66 22.89 -0.94
CA ARG A 87 -4.25 22.71 -0.56
C ARG A 87 -3.69 21.37 -1.02
N LEU A 88 -4.47 20.61 -1.79
CA LEU A 88 -4.04 19.37 -2.43
C LEU A 88 -3.52 19.68 -3.84
N HIS A 89 -2.23 19.44 -4.05
CA HIS A 89 -1.59 19.60 -5.35
C HIS A 89 -1.28 18.24 -5.95
N MET A 90 -1.85 17.96 -7.12
CA MET A 90 -1.63 16.69 -7.83
C MET A 90 -0.68 16.90 -9.01
N LEU A 91 0.29 16.00 -9.17
CA LEU A 91 1.25 16.03 -10.27
C LEU A 91 1.52 14.63 -10.79
N SER A 92 1.20 14.36 -12.06
CA SER A 92 1.64 13.15 -12.73
C SER A 92 3.10 13.27 -13.15
N LEU A 93 3.91 12.31 -12.72
CA LEU A 93 5.30 12.20 -13.11
C LEU A 93 5.41 11.58 -14.51
N GLY A 94 6.42 12.06 -15.22
CA GLY A 94 6.78 11.67 -16.58
C GLY A 94 8.12 12.31 -16.93
N GLN A 95 8.55 12.19 -18.18
CA GLN A 95 9.83 12.76 -18.60
C GLN A 95 9.86 14.28 -18.36
N GLY A 96 10.87 14.74 -17.61
CA GLY A 96 11.08 16.16 -17.33
C GLY A 96 10.21 16.78 -16.21
N GLN A 97 9.34 16.01 -15.55
CA GLN A 97 8.51 16.54 -14.45
C GLN A 97 9.24 16.64 -13.09
N GLY A 98 10.42 16.01 -12.96
CA GLY A 98 11.21 16.01 -11.72
C GLY A 98 11.37 17.40 -11.11
N PRO A 99 11.99 18.38 -11.79
CA PRO A 99 12.19 19.73 -11.23
C PRO A 99 10.90 20.44 -10.81
N LYS A 100 9.77 20.17 -11.49
CA LYS A 100 8.47 20.72 -11.12
C LYS A 100 7.93 20.07 -9.84
N ALA A 101 8.14 18.77 -9.68
CA ALA A 101 7.80 18.05 -8.45
C ALA A 101 8.63 18.56 -7.26
N GLU A 102 9.94 18.78 -7.45
CA GLU A 102 10.83 19.33 -6.41
C GLU A 102 10.32 20.69 -5.92
N ALA A 103 10.12 21.63 -6.84
CA ALA A 103 9.61 22.97 -6.49
C ALA A 103 8.21 22.93 -5.83
N LEU A 104 7.38 21.96 -6.20
CA LEU A 104 6.06 21.77 -5.59
C LEU A 104 6.17 21.25 -4.15
N ILE A 105 7.05 20.28 -3.92
CA ILE A 105 7.32 19.70 -2.60
C ILE A 105 7.91 20.76 -1.67
N ASP A 106 8.91 21.52 -2.13
CA ASP A 106 9.54 22.59 -1.33
C ASP A 106 8.51 23.63 -0.88
N ARG A 107 7.67 24.08 -1.81
CA ARG A 107 6.59 25.04 -1.50
C ARG A 107 5.57 24.43 -0.53
N ALA A 108 5.23 23.16 -0.70
CA ALA A 108 4.26 22.48 0.15
C ALA A 108 4.80 22.25 1.56
N ARG A 109 6.12 22.01 1.71
CA ARG A 109 6.83 21.90 2.99
C ARG A 109 6.66 23.17 3.82
N ASP A 110 6.82 24.34 3.21
CA ASP A 110 6.66 25.63 3.90
C ASP A 110 5.20 25.94 4.25
N LYS A 111 4.26 25.56 3.37
CA LYS A 111 2.83 25.89 3.53
C LYS A 111 2.03 24.84 4.30
N GLY A 112 2.58 23.66 4.52
CA GLY A 112 1.86 22.49 5.03
C GLY A 112 0.80 21.95 4.06
N ASP A 113 1.02 22.11 2.75
CA ASP A 113 0.11 21.63 1.71
C ASP A 113 0.35 20.14 1.40
N TRP A 114 -0.62 19.49 0.76
CA TRP A 114 -0.50 18.09 0.34
C TRP A 114 0.00 18.00 -1.09
N VAL A 115 0.92 17.07 -1.35
CA VAL A 115 1.41 16.77 -2.71
C VAL A 115 1.14 15.31 -3.03
N MET A 116 0.35 15.05 -4.07
CA MET A 116 0.12 13.71 -4.60
C MET A 116 0.88 13.56 -5.91
N LEU A 117 1.92 12.73 -5.90
CA LEU A 117 2.66 12.34 -7.09
C LEU A 117 2.02 11.09 -7.71
N GLN A 118 1.65 11.18 -8.99
CA GLN A 118 1.06 10.07 -9.73
C GLN A 118 2.07 9.48 -10.71
N ASN A 119 1.88 8.22 -11.11
CA ASN A 119 2.72 7.54 -12.10
C ASN A 119 4.22 7.54 -11.79
N CYS A 120 4.59 7.44 -10.51
CA CYS A 120 6.00 7.47 -10.07
C CYS A 120 6.87 6.40 -10.75
N HIS A 121 6.29 5.26 -11.14
CA HIS A 121 6.96 4.21 -11.89
C HIS A 121 7.52 4.67 -13.26
N LEU A 122 6.96 5.73 -13.85
CA LEU A 122 7.45 6.32 -15.11
C LEU A 122 8.66 7.25 -14.92
N ALA A 123 9.00 7.61 -13.68
CA ALA A 123 10.09 8.53 -13.34
C ALA A 123 11.15 7.85 -12.44
N ALA A 124 11.43 6.56 -12.68
CA ALA A 124 12.32 5.75 -11.85
C ALA A 124 13.70 6.39 -11.60
N SER A 125 14.29 7.05 -12.60
CA SER A 125 15.60 7.72 -12.46
C SER A 125 15.59 8.91 -11.51
N TRP A 126 14.43 9.55 -11.31
CA TRP A 126 14.28 10.71 -10.43
C TRP A 126 13.91 10.30 -8.99
N MET A 127 13.44 9.08 -8.76
CA MET A 127 13.06 8.61 -7.42
C MET A 127 14.22 8.67 -6.41
N THR A 128 15.47 8.46 -6.85
CA THR A 128 16.66 8.65 -6.00
C THR A 128 16.86 10.12 -5.57
N SER A 129 16.42 11.08 -6.38
CA SER A 129 16.42 12.49 -5.99
C SER A 129 15.30 12.78 -5.00
N LEU A 130 14.10 12.24 -5.23
CA LEU A 130 12.97 12.40 -4.32
C LEU A 130 13.31 11.93 -2.90
N GLU A 131 13.98 10.78 -2.76
CA GLU A 131 14.44 10.26 -1.47
C GLU A 131 15.29 11.28 -0.69
N LYS A 132 16.13 12.06 -1.38
CA LYS A 132 16.99 13.08 -0.75
C LYS A 132 16.23 14.34 -0.35
N ILE A 133 15.16 14.66 -1.07
CA ILE A 133 14.36 15.88 -0.87
C ILE A 133 13.36 15.70 0.27
N GLN A 134 12.90 14.46 0.46
CA GLN A 134 11.94 14.12 1.50
C GLN A 134 12.55 14.06 2.91
N VAL A 135 13.87 13.95 3.02
CA VAL A 135 14.63 14.01 4.28
C VAL A 135 14.82 15.47 4.72
#